data_AF-A0A924W4Z0-F1
#
_entry.id   AF-A0A924W4Z0-F1
#
_cell.length_a   1.000
_cell.length_b   1.000
_cell.length_c   1.000
_cell.angle_alpha   90.00
_cell.angle_beta   90.00
_cell.angle_gamma   90.00
#
_symmetry.space_group_name_H-M   'P 1'
#
loop_
_entity.id
_entity.type
_entity.pdbx_description
1 polymer ?
#
loop_
_entity_poly.entity_id
_entity_poly.type
_entity_poly.pdbx_seq_one_letter_code
_entity_poly.pdbx_strand_id
1 'polypeptide(L)'
;MNPIARLSALCSVALVASLSQAHTIEYRIVERIGNTDHVLPSNTIRVRPGSAHRFRVQCRVIPSGPSDVRAGILGWNTGTIVTTGGINTRTGQSPNPSPRGRIPPFTFAQGPGSEGFPAIDPFTSLDLIDAVVGIRTAEWVCGGDGLPTSQPEPAPYGRGDFVSTYEFTSVATPATYTITIAGQMIAGSHYLPVNCSPPDCGDPGTPDDDVTTNCIFGVIATTPEPFSMQLTIEPLCGEWNNDYVVNSQDIFDFFQSFFSGDADVDGDGLTNSNDYFAYIIGFVRGCR
;
A
#
# COMPACT_ATOMS: atom_id res chain seq x y z
N MET A 1 4.08 -73.36 22.45
CA MET A 1 3.25 -72.33 23.12
C MET A 1 4.00 -71.01 23.01
N ASN A 2 3.62 -70.15 22.07
CA ASN A 2 4.26 -68.84 21.83
C ASN A 2 3.28 -67.72 22.20
N PRO A 3 3.65 -66.74 23.04
CA PRO A 3 2.86 -65.53 23.22
C PRO A 3 3.25 -64.49 22.16
N ILE A 4 2.33 -64.21 21.25
CA ILE A 4 2.42 -63.09 20.30
C ILE A 4 2.00 -61.82 21.04
N ALA A 5 2.98 -60.97 21.35
CA ALA A 5 2.77 -59.65 21.91
C ALA A 5 2.12 -58.73 20.85
N ARG A 6 0.89 -58.27 21.13
CA ARG A 6 0.22 -57.23 20.33
C ARG A 6 0.68 -55.86 20.84
N LEU A 7 1.51 -55.20 20.05
CA LEU A 7 1.91 -53.81 20.26
C LEU A 7 0.81 -52.91 19.66
N SER A 8 -0.06 -52.37 20.52
CA SER A 8 -1.07 -51.39 20.11
C SER A 8 -0.40 -50.03 19.88
N ALA A 9 -0.24 -49.66 18.61
CA ALA A 9 0.20 -48.33 18.21
C ALA A 9 -0.93 -47.31 18.49
N LEU A 10 -0.79 -46.52 19.57
CA LEU A 10 -1.57 -45.31 19.75
C LEU A 10 -1.10 -44.27 18.72
N CYS A 11 -1.84 -44.15 17.63
CA CYS A 11 -1.69 -43.06 16.68
C CYS A 11 -2.30 -41.80 17.34
N SER A 12 -1.45 -40.96 17.91
CA SER A 12 -1.86 -39.65 18.45
C SER A 12 -2.09 -38.72 17.26
N VAL A 13 -3.35 -38.56 16.84
CA VAL A 13 -3.75 -37.48 15.94
C VAL A 13 -3.70 -36.20 16.75
N ALA A 14 -2.58 -35.50 16.70
CA ALA A 14 -2.48 -34.14 17.19
C ALA A 14 -3.37 -33.26 16.28
N LEU A 15 -4.59 -32.97 16.73
CA LEU A 15 -5.35 -31.84 16.20
C LEU A 15 -4.52 -30.59 16.49
N VAL A 16 -3.80 -30.11 15.48
CA VAL A 16 -3.28 -28.75 15.48
C VAL A 16 -4.50 -27.86 15.35
N ALA A 17 -5.08 -27.46 16.48
CA ALA A 17 -6.02 -26.36 16.51
C ALA A 17 -5.26 -25.15 15.97
N SER A 18 -5.60 -24.74 14.76
CA SER A 18 -5.17 -23.46 14.22
C SER A 18 -5.57 -22.42 15.26
N LEU A 19 -4.57 -21.81 15.91
CA LEU A 19 -4.78 -20.62 16.72
C LEU A 19 -5.46 -19.61 15.79
N SER A 20 -6.76 -19.42 15.94
CA SER A 20 -7.49 -18.49 15.09
C SER A 20 -6.86 -17.13 15.27
N GLN A 21 -6.30 -16.57 14.21
CA GLN A 21 -5.74 -15.24 14.25
C GLN A 21 -6.86 -14.28 14.67
N ALA A 22 -6.58 -13.48 15.70
CA ALA A 22 -7.57 -12.61 16.32
C ALA A 22 -7.89 -11.37 15.48
N HIS A 23 -7.44 -11.28 14.22
CA HIS A 23 -7.65 -10.13 13.35
C HIS A 23 -7.92 -10.55 11.91
N THR A 24 -8.34 -9.60 11.10
CA THR A 24 -8.44 -9.71 9.64
C THR A 24 -7.65 -8.57 9.02
N ILE A 25 -6.79 -8.90 8.05
CA ILE A 25 -6.09 -7.89 7.26
C ILE A 25 -6.91 -7.57 6.02
N GLU A 26 -7.23 -6.29 5.84
CA GLU A 26 -7.85 -5.78 4.62
C GLU A 26 -6.83 -4.99 3.81
N TYR A 27 -6.94 -5.06 2.49
CA TYR A 27 -6.07 -4.36 1.55
C TYR A 27 -6.87 -3.79 0.39
N ARG A 28 -6.38 -2.68 -0.17
CA ARG A 28 -6.98 -2.01 -1.34
C ARG A 28 -5.92 -1.27 -2.15
N ILE A 29 -6.25 -1.01 -3.41
CA ILE A 29 -5.47 -0.10 -4.26
C ILE A 29 -6.19 1.24 -4.29
N VAL A 30 -5.40 2.31 -4.16
CA VAL A 30 -5.87 3.66 -4.40
C VAL A 30 -5.03 4.30 -5.48
N GLU A 31 -5.65 5.14 -6.29
CA GLU A 31 -4.95 6.09 -7.15
C GLU A 31 -4.73 7.39 -6.38
N ARG A 32 -3.54 7.97 -6.47
CA ARG A 32 -3.23 9.27 -5.90
C ARG A 32 -3.30 10.36 -6.96
N ILE A 33 -4.26 11.26 -6.81
CA ILE A 33 -4.43 12.45 -7.63
C ILE A 33 -4.04 13.67 -6.79
N GLY A 34 -2.90 14.27 -7.12
CA GLY A 34 -2.29 15.32 -6.30
C GLY A 34 -1.99 14.84 -4.88
N ASN A 35 -2.77 15.33 -3.91
CA ASN A 35 -2.63 14.95 -2.49
C ASN A 35 -3.73 14.03 -1.95
N THR A 36 -4.69 13.66 -2.78
CA THR A 36 -5.86 12.87 -2.40
C THR A 36 -5.74 11.45 -2.91
N ASP A 37 -6.11 10.48 -2.07
CA ASP A 37 -6.13 9.06 -2.42
C ASP A 37 -7.58 8.67 -2.79
N HIS A 38 -7.77 8.19 -4.01
CA HIS A 38 -9.05 7.76 -4.57
C HIS A 38 -9.12 6.22 -4.60
N VAL A 39 -10.13 5.65 -3.92
CA VAL A 39 -10.32 4.19 -3.89
C VAL A 39 -10.80 3.71 -5.25
N LEU A 40 -10.10 2.70 -5.80
CA LEU A 40 -10.47 2.11 -7.08
C LEU A 40 -11.54 1.02 -6.89
N PRO A 41 -12.79 1.22 -7.34
CA PRO A 41 -13.81 0.19 -7.26
C PRO A 41 -13.37 -1.02 -8.09
N SER A 42 -13.50 -2.21 -7.51
CA SER A 42 -13.11 -3.49 -8.16
C SER A 42 -11.65 -3.59 -8.58
N ASN A 43 -10.77 -2.71 -8.09
CA ASN A 43 -9.38 -2.60 -8.55
C ASN A 43 -9.27 -2.48 -10.09
N THR A 44 -10.20 -1.76 -10.73
CA THR A 44 -10.10 -1.41 -12.15
C THR A 44 -10.06 0.10 -12.30
N ILE A 45 -9.19 0.58 -13.18
CA ILE A 45 -9.15 1.98 -13.59
C ILE A 45 -9.12 2.05 -15.11
N ARG A 46 -9.83 3.04 -15.66
CA ARG A 46 -9.73 3.42 -17.06
C ARG A 46 -8.89 4.68 -17.17
N VAL A 47 -7.91 4.68 -18.06
CA VAL A 47 -6.92 5.77 -18.17
C VAL A 47 -6.55 6.06 -19.62
N ARG A 48 -6.22 7.32 -19.94
CA ARG A 48 -5.74 7.68 -21.28
C ARG A 48 -4.41 6.98 -21.58
N PRO A 49 -4.18 6.40 -22.76
CA PRO A 49 -2.85 5.91 -23.12
C PRO A 49 -1.79 7.01 -22.98
N GLY A 50 -0.63 6.67 -22.42
CA GLY A 50 0.47 7.61 -22.19
C GLY A 50 0.36 8.46 -20.91
N SER A 51 -0.79 8.50 -20.23
CA SER A 51 -0.88 9.20 -18.95
C SER A 51 -0.24 8.41 -17.81
N ALA A 52 0.39 9.14 -16.88
CA ALA A 52 1.08 8.58 -15.73
C ALA A 52 0.15 8.60 -14.50
N HIS A 53 -0.06 7.44 -13.89
CA HIS A 53 -0.96 7.24 -12.76
C HIS A 53 -0.19 6.73 -11.56
N ARG A 54 -0.40 7.35 -10.40
CA ARG A 54 0.29 6.98 -9.16
C ARG A 54 -0.63 6.11 -8.31
N PHE A 55 -0.21 4.89 -8.01
CA PHE A 55 -0.95 3.93 -7.22
C PHE A 55 -0.30 3.69 -5.87
N ARG A 56 -1.13 3.43 -4.86
CA ARG A 56 -0.68 3.00 -3.54
C ARG A 56 -1.36 1.72 -3.13
N VAL A 57 -0.57 0.84 -2.52
CA VAL A 57 -1.07 -0.32 -1.79
C VAL A 57 -1.39 0.14 -0.37
N GLN A 58 -2.64 0.01 0.03
CA GLN A 58 -3.10 0.37 1.37
C GLN A 58 -3.59 -0.86 2.11
N CYS A 59 -3.24 -0.95 3.39
CA CYS A 59 -3.54 -2.08 4.26
C CYS A 59 -4.12 -1.59 5.58
N ARG A 60 -4.98 -2.38 6.21
CA ARG A 60 -5.43 -2.19 7.60
C ARG A 60 -5.65 -3.52 8.31
N VAL A 61 -5.59 -3.48 9.62
CA VAL A 61 -5.95 -4.57 10.52
C VAL A 61 -7.29 -4.25 11.17
N ILE A 62 -8.22 -5.18 11.07
CA ILE A 62 -9.49 -5.18 11.79
C ILE A 62 -9.38 -6.18 12.94
N PRO A 63 -9.37 -5.73 14.21
CA PRO A 63 -9.35 -6.64 15.35
C PRO A 63 -10.68 -7.37 15.48
N SER A 64 -10.65 -8.67 15.82
CA SER A 64 -11.86 -9.49 16.01
C SER A 64 -12.51 -9.29 17.39
N GLY A 65 -11.83 -8.62 18.33
CA GLY A 65 -12.31 -8.44 19.69
C GLY A 65 -11.59 -7.36 20.51
N PRO A 66 -12.12 -7.02 21.69
CA PRO A 66 -11.63 -5.92 22.53
C PRO A 66 -10.26 -6.20 23.17
N SER A 67 -9.79 -7.45 23.21
CA SER A 67 -8.43 -7.77 23.65
C SER A 67 -7.39 -7.59 22.55
N ASP A 68 -7.81 -7.50 21.27
CA ASP A 68 -6.94 -7.36 20.10
C ASP A 68 -6.77 -5.88 19.67
N VAL A 69 -7.15 -4.97 20.57
CA VAL A 69 -7.06 -3.51 20.41
C VAL A 69 -5.64 -2.99 20.25
N ARG A 70 -4.62 -3.85 20.19
CA ARG A 70 -3.26 -3.39 19.94
C ARG A 70 -2.83 -3.67 18.50
N ALA A 71 -3.57 -4.46 17.72
CA ALA A 71 -3.09 -4.88 16.41
C ALA A 71 -2.96 -3.74 15.39
N GLY A 72 -1.86 -3.73 14.64
CA GLY A 72 -1.55 -2.78 13.57
C GLY A 72 -0.76 -3.44 12.45
N ILE A 73 -0.68 -2.81 11.28
CA ILE A 73 0.14 -3.30 10.17
C ILE A 73 1.61 -3.10 10.53
N LEU A 74 2.39 -4.18 10.45
CA LEU A 74 3.84 -4.12 10.56
C LEU A 74 4.51 -4.08 9.22
N GLY A 75 3.97 -4.75 8.21
CA GLY A 75 4.55 -4.62 6.89
C GLY A 75 4.06 -5.64 5.88
N TRP A 76 4.67 -5.54 4.71
CA TRP A 76 4.57 -6.44 3.58
C TRP A 76 5.95 -7.04 3.34
N ASN A 77 6.10 -8.31 3.68
CA ASN A 77 7.33 -9.09 3.51
C ASN A 77 7.21 -10.02 2.29
N THR A 78 8.35 -10.37 1.69
CA THR A 78 8.46 -11.29 0.53
C THR A 78 7.47 -10.96 -0.59
N GLY A 79 7.36 -9.68 -0.91
CA GLY A 79 6.39 -9.18 -1.88
C GLY A 79 6.81 -9.27 -3.33
N THR A 80 5.80 -9.28 -4.21
CA THR A 80 5.97 -9.17 -5.66
C THR A 80 5.00 -8.16 -6.25
N ILE A 81 5.45 -7.46 -7.31
CA ILE A 81 4.62 -6.67 -8.22
C ILE A 81 4.95 -7.13 -9.63
N VAL A 82 4.02 -7.80 -10.29
CA VAL A 82 4.19 -8.32 -11.64
C VAL A 82 3.23 -7.61 -12.57
N THR A 83 3.71 -7.12 -13.70
CA THR A 83 2.87 -6.45 -14.70
C THR A 83 2.82 -7.23 -16.03
N THR A 84 1.68 -7.21 -16.70
CA THR A 84 1.55 -7.73 -18.07
C THR A 84 1.79 -6.66 -19.15
N GLY A 85 1.91 -5.38 -18.76
CA GLY A 85 2.07 -4.24 -19.66
C GLY A 85 2.37 -2.92 -18.93
N GLY A 86 2.21 -1.78 -19.61
CA GLY A 86 2.55 -0.47 -19.05
C GLY A 86 4.05 -0.21 -18.90
N ILE A 87 4.40 1.06 -18.67
CA ILE A 87 5.74 1.44 -18.19
C ILE A 87 5.60 1.75 -16.71
N ASN A 88 6.09 0.84 -15.87
CA ASN A 88 5.90 0.94 -14.42
C ASN A 88 7.19 1.44 -13.77
N THR A 89 7.05 2.43 -12.89
CA THR A 89 8.15 3.02 -12.14
C THR A 89 7.82 3.18 -10.67
N ARG A 90 8.80 3.07 -9.79
CA ARG A 90 8.70 3.48 -8.39
C ARG A 90 8.61 4.99 -8.32
N THR A 91 7.65 5.48 -7.54
CA THR A 91 7.52 6.92 -7.32
C THR A 91 8.71 7.40 -6.49
N GLY A 92 9.54 8.29 -7.05
CA GLY A 92 10.80 8.73 -6.43
C GLY A 92 12.01 8.81 -7.38
N GLN A 93 11.82 8.75 -8.70
CA GLN A 93 12.83 9.28 -9.61
C GLN A 93 12.91 10.81 -9.47
N SER A 94 14.13 11.33 -9.71
CA SER A 94 14.55 12.74 -9.65
C SER A 94 13.45 13.75 -10.05
N PRO A 95 13.28 14.87 -9.32
CA PRO A 95 14.26 15.48 -8.41
C PRO A 95 14.04 15.20 -6.91
N ASN A 96 13.13 14.30 -6.52
CA ASN A 96 12.89 13.98 -5.10
C ASN A 96 13.52 12.63 -4.70
N PRO A 97 14.74 12.62 -4.12
CA PRO A 97 15.53 11.41 -3.92
C PRO A 97 15.16 10.55 -2.70
N SER A 98 14.05 10.79 -1.96
CA SER A 98 13.70 9.91 -0.83
C SER A 98 12.22 9.89 -0.43
N PRO A 99 11.65 8.71 -0.12
CA PRO A 99 12.08 7.35 -0.50
C PRO A 99 11.35 6.85 -1.77
N ARG A 100 12.10 6.13 -2.61
CA ARG A 100 11.60 5.46 -3.82
C ARG A 100 10.55 4.42 -3.44
N GLY A 101 9.30 4.66 -3.83
CA GLY A 101 8.17 3.73 -3.73
C GLY A 101 7.71 3.34 -2.31
N ARG A 102 8.22 4.01 -1.27
CA ARG A 102 7.79 3.79 0.13
C ARG A 102 7.23 5.08 0.69
N ILE A 103 6.11 4.98 1.41
CA ILE A 103 5.60 6.07 2.22
C ILE A 103 6.14 5.85 3.64
N PRO A 104 7.01 6.74 4.16
CA PRO A 104 7.59 6.54 5.50
C PRO A 104 6.49 6.56 6.58
N PRO A 105 6.70 5.82 7.68
CA PRO A 105 7.23 6.56 8.82
C PRO A 105 8.46 5.97 9.53
N PHE A 106 8.77 4.67 9.46
CA PHE A 106 9.98 4.10 10.12
C PHE A 106 10.46 2.79 9.44
N THR A 107 11.78 2.67 9.24
CA THR A 107 12.46 1.56 8.55
C THR A 107 12.90 0.43 9.49
N PHE A 108 12.50 -0.81 9.21
CA PHE A 108 13.34 -1.99 9.51
C PHE A 108 13.33 -2.97 8.34
N ALA A 109 14.01 -2.56 7.26
CA ALA A 109 14.53 -3.52 6.31
C ALA A 109 16.02 -3.22 6.13
N GLN A 110 16.85 -3.90 6.93
CA GLN A 110 18.31 -3.70 6.98
C GLN A 110 19.06 -4.51 5.90
N GLY A 111 18.33 -5.24 5.05
CA GLY A 111 18.88 -6.08 4.00
C GLY A 111 19.06 -5.35 2.67
N PRO A 112 20.15 -5.64 1.93
CA PRO A 112 20.24 -5.33 0.49
C PRO A 112 19.01 -5.90 -0.23
N GLY A 113 18.33 -5.09 -1.05
CA GLY A 113 17.17 -5.55 -1.81
C GLY A 113 15.81 -5.35 -1.15
N SER A 114 15.76 -4.78 0.06
CA SER A 114 14.48 -4.55 0.73
C SER A 114 13.54 -3.62 -0.04
N GLU A 115 14.06 -2.76 -0.91
CA GLU A 115 13.24 -1.93 -1.80
C GLU A 115 12.54 -2.75 -2.90
N GLY A 116 12.84 -4.05 -2.99
CA GLY A 116 12.63 -4.92 -4.14
C GLY A 116 13.78 -4.78 -5.14
N PHE A 117 14.16 -5.85 -5.83
CA PHE A 117 15.08 -5.78 -6.97
C PHE A 117 14.29 -5.69 -8.29
N PRO A 118 14.79 -4.99 -9.34
CA PRO A 118 15.97 -4.10 -9.38
C PRO A 118 15.73 -2.70 -8.78
N ALA A 119 16.82 -1.97 -8.48
CA ALA A 119 16.78 -0.62 -7.88
C ALA A 119 16.63 0.56 -8.89
N ILE A 120 16.49 0.24 -10.20
CA ILE A 120 16.42 1.18 -11.33
C ILE A 120 15.22 0.79 -12.22
N ASP A 121 14.51 1.78 -12.76
CA ASP A 121 13.24 1.65 -13.52
C ASP A 121 13.37 1.81 -15.04
N PRO A 122 12.46 1.24 -15.88
CA PRO A 122 11.14 0.64 -15.56
C PRO A 122 11.14 -0.89 -15.33
N PHE A 123 10.31 -1.39 -14.41
CA PHE A 123 10.19 -2.83 -14.11
C PHE A 123 9.03 -3.54 -14.85
N THR A 124 9.26 -4.79 -15.26
CA THR A 124 8.21 -5.75 -15.67
C THR A 124 7.82 -6.71 -14.54
N SER A 125 8.70 -6.86 -13.55
CA SER A 125 8.46 -7.55 -12.29
C SER A 125 9.35 -6.96 -11.21
N LEU A 126 8.81 -6.79 -10.02
CA LEU A 126 9.55 -6.59 -8.78
C LEU A 126 9.32 -7.79 -7.90
N ASP A 127 10.39 -8.33 -7.33
CA ASP A 127 10.36 -9.36 -6.32
C ASP A 127 11.09 -8.89 -5.05
N LEU A 128 10.89 -9.65 -3.98
CA LEU A 128 11.54 -9.43 -2.68
C LEU A 128 11.22 -8.04 -2.08
N ILE A 129 10.00 -7.55 -2.29
CA ILE A 129 9.54 -6.30 -1.67
C ILE A 129 9.42 -6.53 -0.15
N ASP A 130 10.11 -5.68 0.61
CA ASP A 130 10.02 -5.61 2.06
C ASP A 130 9.68 -4.17 2.47
N ALA A 131 8.45 -3.95 2.92
CA ALA A 131 7.93 -2.63 3.28
C ALA A 131 7.32 -2.68 4.69
N VAL A 132 7.97 -2.03 5.65
CA VAL A 132 7.58 -2.04 7.06
C VAL A 132 6.92 -0.72 7.44
N VAL A 133 5.84 -0.79 8.19
CA VAL A 133 5.22 0.33 8.91
C VAL A 133 5.59 0.17 10.38
N GLY A 134 6.49 1.01 10.87
CA GLY A 134 6.95 0.95 12.25
C GLY A 134 5.92 1.46 13.26
N ILE A 135 6.28 1.45 14.54
CA ILE A 135 5.44 1.94 15.64
C ILE A 135 5.70 3.44 15.83
N ARG A 136 4.71 4.23 16.28
CA ARG A 136 5.00 5.58 16.78
C ARG A 136 5.68 5.49 18.13
N THR A 137 6.80 6.19 18.30
CA THR A 137 7.28 6.54 19.64
C THR A 137 6.21 7.40 20.30
N ALA A 138 5.79 7.02 21.51
CA ALA A 138 4.87 7.83 22.27
C ALA A 138 5.67 8.70 23.23
N GLU A 139 5.40 10.00 23.19
CA GLU A 139 5.94 10.93 24.19
C GLU A 139 5.21 10.70 25.51
N TRP A 140 5.97 10.61 26.60
CA TRP A 140 5.46 10.52 27.96
C TRP A 140 5.70 11.86 28.65
N VAL A 141 4.62 12.57 28.95
CA VAL A 141 4.63 13.93 29.47
C VAL A 141 4.28 13.98 30.97
N CYS A 142 4.60 15.10 31.59
CA CYS A 142 4.20 15.42 32.96
C CYS A 142 2.75 15.94 33.01
N GLY A 143 2.07 15.63 34.10
CA GLY A 143 0.77 16.19 34.46
C GLY A 143 0.93 17.54 35.13
N GLY A 144 -0.16 18.33 35.16
CA GLY A 144 -0.17 19.65 35.82
C GLY A 144 -0.05 19.60 37.35
N ASP A 145 -0.01 18.40 37.94
CA ASP A 145 0.26 18.14 39.35
C ASP A 145 1.76 17.86 39.63
N GLY A 146 2.62 18.00 38.63
CA GLY A 146 4.05 17.69 38.70
C GLY A 146 4.33 16.20 38.87
N LEU A 147 3.38 15.33 38.47
CA LEU A 147 3.59 13.89 38.43
C LEU A 147 3.54 13.39 36.99
N PRO A 148 4.27 12.31 36.65
CA PRO A 148 4.13 11.66 35.35
C PRO A 148 2.67 11.29 35.07
N THR A 149 2.20 11.52 33.85
CA THR A 149 0.88 10.98 33.45
C THR A 149 0.92 9.45 33.46
N SER A 150 -0.23 8.79 33.28
CA SER A 150 -0.22 7.36 32.95
C SER A 150 0.68 7.11 31.74
N GLN A 151 1.42 6.00 31.77
CA GLN A 151 2.24 5.57 30.63
C GLN A 151 1.41 5.63 29.34
N PRO A 152 1.89 6.29 28.29
CA PRO A 152 1.13 6.39 27.05
C PRO A 152 0.93 5.00 26.44
N GLU A 153 -0.21 4.80 25.80
CA GLU A 153 -0.44 3.57 25.05
C GLU A 153 0.29 3.62 23.69
N PRO A 154 0.72 2.47 23.15
CA PRO A 154 1.27 2.41 21.80
C PRO A 154 0.20 2.84 20.78
N ALA A 155 0.60 3.62 19.79
CA ALA A 155 -0.26 4.01 18.67
C ALA A 155 0.06 3.13 17.44
N PRO A 156 -0.65 2.00 17.24
CA PRO A 156 -0.45 1.15 16.07
C PRO A 156 -0.90 1.87 14.79
N TYR A 157 -0.11 1.75 13.73
CA TYR A 157 -0.53 2.16 12.40
C TYR A 157 -1.41 1.10 11.76
N GLY A 158 -2.34 1.52 10.92
CA GLY A 158 -3.18 0.58 10.18
C GLY A 158 -4.28 -0.08 11.01
N ARG A 159 -4.50 0.33 12.27
CA ARG A 159 -5.58 -0.20 13.10
C ARG A 159 -6.90 0.49 12.76
N GLY A 160 -7.84 -0.21 12.14
CA GLY A 160 -9.14 0.34 11.71
C GLY A 160 -9.05 1.29 10.50
N ASP A 161 -7.96 2.05 10.39
CA ASP A 161 -7.66 2.95 9.28
C ASP A 161 -6.66 2.33 8.30
N PHE A 162 -6.79 2.70 7.03
CA PHE A 162 -5.84 2.29 5.99
C PHE A 162 -4.54 3.08 6.07
N VAL A 163 -3.42 2.36 5.99
CA VAL A 163 -2.08 2.94 5.83
C VAL A 163 -1.45 2.45 4.54
N SER A 164 -0.73 3.33 3.85
CA SER A 164 -0.04 2.96 2.62
C SER A 164 1.29 2.27 2.92
N THR A 165 1.52 1.12 2.30
CA THR A 165 2.75 0.32 2.46
C THR A 165 3.69 0.45 1.27
N TYR A 166 3.16 0.71 0.08
CA TYR A 166 3.94 0.83 -1.16
C TYR A 166 3.31 1.83 -2.13
N GLU A 167 4.13 2.49 -2.93
CA GLU A 167 3.71 3.45 -3.98
C GLU A 167 4.46 3.17 -5.28
N PHE A 168 3.75 3.20 -6.41
CA PHE A 168 4.35 3.11 -7.75
C PHE A 168 3.56 3.95 -8.74
N THR A 169 4.19 4.30 -9.85
CA THR A 169 3.61 4.99 -10.99
C THR A 169 3.51 4.01 -12.15
N SER A 170 2.40 4.02 -12.88
CA SER A 170 2.27 3.30 -14.16
C SER A 170 1.93 4.29 -15.25
N VAL A 171 2.65 4.25 -16.36
CA VAL A 171 2.28 4.93 -17.60
C VAL A 171 1.44 3.97 -18.42
N ALA A 172 0.20 4.37 -18.69
CA ALA A 172 -0.77 3.57 -19.39
C ALA A 172 -0.34 3.28 -20.84
N THR A 173 -0.63 2.08 -21.32
CA THR A 173 -0.46 1.70 -22.72
C THR A 173 -1.81 1.66 -23.46
N PRO A 174 -1.82 1.64 -24.81
CA PRO A 174 -3.04 1.46 -25.59
C PRO A 174 -3.74 0.11 -25.41
N ALA A 175 -3.08 -0.87 -24.79
CA ALA A 175 -3.65 -2.18 -24.48
C ALA A 175 -4.00 -2.30 -23.00
N THR A 176 -5.06 -3.03 -22.69
CA THR A 176 -5.41 -3.43 -21.31
C THR A 176 -4.28 -4.29 -20.73
N TYR A 177 -3.90 -3.99 -19.49
CA TYR A 177 -2.92 -4.77 -18.76
C TYR A 177 -3.29 -4.89 -17.29
N THR A 178 -2.63 -5.81 -16.60
CA THR A 178 -2.85 -6.04 -15.18
C THR A 178 -1.56 -5.88 -14.41
N ILE A 179 -1.67 -5.37 -13.19
CA ILE A 179 -0.61 -5.31 -12.21
C ILE A 179 -1.05 -6.20 -11.04
N THR A 180 -0.35 -7.31 -10.85
CA THR A 180 -0.59 -8.26 -9.76
C THR A 180 0.38 -7.97 -8.62
N ILE A 181 -0.16 -7.75 -7.44
CA ILE A 181 0.57 -7.40 -6.22
C ILE A 181 0.31 -8.51 -5.20
N ALA A 182 1.34 -9.17 -4.72
CA ALA A 182 1.19 -10.31 -3.81
C ALA A 182 2.33 -10.40 -2.80
N GLY A 183 2.17 -11.23 -1.78
CA GLY A 183 3.23 -11.52 -0.80
C GLY A 183 2.66 -11.91 0.54
N GLN A 184 3.38 -11.55 1.61
CA GLN A 184 2.97 -11.82 2.98
C GLN A 184 2.78 -10.53 3.76
N MET A 185 1.58 -10.29 4.28
CA MET A 185 1.33 -9.22 5.24
C MET A 185 1.67 -9.68 6.65
N ILE A 186 2.22 -8.79 7.45
CA ILE A 186 2.56 -9.02 8.84
C ILE A 186 1.83 -7.96 9.67
N ALA A 187 1.07 -8.40 10.66
CA ALA A 187 0.47 -7.54 11.66
C ALA A 187 1.19 -7.67 13.01
N GLY A 188 1.00 -6.70 13.89
CA GLY A 188 1.42 -6.76 15.28
C GLY A 188 0.31 -7.38 16.10
N SER A 189 0.64 -8.28 17.02
CA SER A 189 -0.32 -8.82 17.98
C SER A 189 -0.29 -8.04 19.29
N HIS A 190 0.92 -7.73 19.77
CA HIS A 190 1.15 -7.14 21.08
C HIS A 190 2.32 -6.16 21.03
N TYR A 191 2.26 -5.17 21.90
CA TYR A 191 3.26 -4.12 22.03
C TYR A 191 3.80 -4.17 23.45
N LEU A 192 5.12 -4.29 23.56
CA LEU A 192 5.82 -4.37 24.83
C LEU A 192 6.65 -3.09 25.00
N PRO A 193 6.55 -2.39 26.14
CA PRO A 193 7.46 -1.29 26.41
C PRO A 193 8.89 -1.84 26.54
N VAL A 194 9.78 -1.41 25.64
CA VAL A 194 11.19 -1.83 25.62
C VAL A 194 12.04 -0.82 26.38
N ASN A 195 11.79 0.47 26.14
CA ASN A 195 12.44 1.55 26.86
C ASN A 195 11.41 2.64 27.15
N CYS A 196 10.81 2.57 28.33
CA CYS A 196 9.82 3.52 28.81
C CYS A 196 10.18 3.86 30.25
N SER A 197 10.75 5.03 30.45
CA SER A 197 10.99 5.58 31.79
C SER A 197 10.02 6.73 32.01
N PRO A 198 9.38 6.85 33.18
CA PRO A 198 8.58 8.02 33.49
C PRO A 198 9.38 9.31 33.26
N PRO A 199 8.75 10.38 32.75
CA PRO A 199 9.39 11.69 32.68
C PRO A 199 9.81 12.16 34.07
N ASP A 200 10.86 12.98 34.12
CA ASP A 200 11.28 13.65 35.34
C ASP A 200 10.42 14.91 35.46
N CYS A 201 9.37 14.82 36.27
CA CYS A 201 8.44 15.92 36.50
C CYS A 201 8.96 16.71 37.68
N GLY A 202 9.38 17.95 37.42
CA GLY A 202 10.02 18.80 38.39
C GLY A 202 9.02 19.40 39.38
N ASP A 203 9.31 20.59 39.91
CA ASP A 203 8.39 21.25 40.84
C ASP A 203 7.11 21.69 40.09
N PRO A 204 5.90 21.30 40.56
CA PRO A 204 4.64 21.76 39.96
C PRO A 204 4.52 23.29 39.82
N GLY A 205 5.27 24.07 40.61
CA GLY A 205 5.35 25.52 40.53
C GLY A 205 6.20 26.07 39.38
N THR A 206 7.01 25.25 38.71
CA THR A 206 7.95 25.65 37.64
C THR A 206 7.98 24.66 36.47
N PRO A 207 6.93 24.60 35.62
CA PRO A 207 6.83 23.60 34.53
C PRO A 207 7.97 23.60 33.51
N ASP A 208 8.85 24.59 33.52
CA ASP A 208 10.00 24.70 32.63
C ASP A 208 11.13 23.71 32.95
N ASP A 209 11.10 23.04 34.11
CA ASP A 209 12.07 22.02 34.52
C ASP A 209 11.65 20.57 34.18
N ASP A 210 10.43 20.37 33.67
CA ASP A 210 9.92 19.07 33.25
C ASP A 210 10.71 18.48 32.07
N VAL A 211 11.19 17.25 32.22
CA VAL A 211 11.91 16.52 31.16
C VAL A 211 11.03 15.42 30.59
N THR A 212 10.51 15.62 29.37
CA THR A 212 9.74 14.58 28.67
C THR A 212 10.64 13.41 28.27
N THR A 213 10.10 12.21 28.34
CA THR A 213 10.79 10.98 27.91
C THR A 213 10.01 10.32 26.79
N ASN A 214 10.71 9.55 25.96
CA ASN A 214 10.07 8.76 24.92
C ASN A 214 9.86 7.32 25.42
N CYS A 215 8.67 6.79 25.19
CA CYS A 215 8.35 5.39 25.39
C CYS A 215 8.47 4.64 24.05
N ILE A 216 9.49 3.77 23.97
CA ILE A 216 9.74 2.91 22.81
C ILE A 216 9.05 1.57 23.05
N PHE A 217 8.24 1.15 22.08
CA PHE A 217 7.60 -0.15 22.09
C PHE A 217 8.32 -1.11 21.13
N GLY A 218 8.49 -2.35 21.57
CA GLY A 218 8.74 -3.49 20.70
C GLY A 218 7.40 -4.11 20.29
N VAL A 219 7.35 -4.73 19.12
CA VAL A 219 6.16 -5.43 18.64
C VAL A 219 6.40 -6.93 18.54
N ILE A 220 5.40 -7.70 18.95
CA ILE A 220 5.34 -9.14 18.68
C ILE A 220 4.53 -9.32 17.40
N ALA A 221 5.23 -9.66 16.31
CA ALA A 221 4.61 -9.93 15.02
C ALA A 221 3.69 -11.16 15.07
N THR A 222 2.63 -11.13 14.27
CA THR A 222 1.76 -12.27 13.99
C THR A 222 2.43 -13.18 12.96
N THR A 223 1.88 -14.39 12.77
CA THR A 223 2.26 -15.23 11.64
C THR A 223 1.97 -14.48 10.33
N PRO A 224 2.91 -14.42 9.37
CA PRO A 224 2.67 -13.76 8.10
C PRO A 224 1.48 -14.36 7.34
N GLU A 225 0.59 -13.51 6.83
CA GLU A 225 -0.62 -13.88 6.09
C GLU A 225 -0.44 -13.63 4.59
N PRO A 226 -0.68 -14.63 3.74
CA PRO A 226 -0.59 -14.42 2.29
C PRO A 226 -1.68 -13.45 1.83
N PHE A 227 -1.33 -12.53 0.93
CA PHE A 227 -2.30 -11.69 0.22
C PHE A 227 -1.98 -11.63 -1.27
N SER A 228 -3.01 -11.34 -2.06
CA SER A 228 -2.88 -11.13 -3.50
C SER A 228 -4.00 -10.19 -3.96
N MET A 229 -3.64 -9.22 -4.78
CA MET A 229 -4.55 -8.25 -5.37
C MET A 229 -4.13 -7.97 -6.81
N GLN A 230 -5.10 -7.66 -7.65
CA GLN A 230 -4.87 -7.38 -9.06
C GLN A 230 -5.51 -6.04 -9.42
N LEU A 231 -4.71 -5.14 -9.98
CA LEU A 231 -5.17 -3.92 -10.63
C LEU A 231 -5.35 -4.21 -12.12
N THR A 232 -6.52 -3.91 -12.67
CA THR A 232 -6.74 -3.90 -14.12
C THR A 232 -6.69 -2.45 -14.60
N ILE A 233 -5.80 -2.18 -15.55
CA ILE A 233 -5.68 -0.89 -16.20
C ILE A 233 -6.22 -1.05 -17.62
N GLU A 234 -7.39 -0.48 -17.85
CA GLU A 234 -8.03 -0.42 -19.15
C GLU A 234 -7.66 0.93 -19.79
N PRO A 235 -7.33 0.97 -21.09
CA PRO A 235 -7.30 2.24 -21.79
C PRO A 235 -8.69 2.87 -21.70
N LEU A 236 -8.74 4.20 -21.75
CA LEU A 236 -9.96 4.98 -21.80
C LEU A 236 -10.03 5.56 -23.21
N CYS A 237 -10.94 5.00 -24.01
CA CYS A 237 -11.06 5.29 -25.43
C CYS A 237 -12.29 6.15 -25.62
N GLY A 238 -12.13 7.28 -26.31
CA GLY A 238 -13.23 8.15 -26.68
C GLY A 238 -13.62 9.18 -25.62
N GLU A 239 -13.01 9.20 -24.45
CA GLU A 239 -13.17 10.31 -23.52
C GLU A 239 -12.01 11.29 -23.73
N TRP A 240 -12.36 12.56 -23.88
CA TRP A 240 -11.42 13.61 -24.25
C TRP A 240 -11.28 14.67 -23.16
N ASN A 241 -12.34 14.91 -22.39
CA ASN A 241 -12.42 16.05 -21.47
C ASN A 241 -12.17 15.70 -19.99
N ASN A 242 -11.80 14.46 -19.69
CA ASN A 242 -11.46 13.94 -18.35
C ASN A 242 -12.63 14.03 -17.33
N ASP A 243 -13.88 13.96 -17.77
CA ASP A 243 -15.08 13.88 -16.92
C ASP A 243 -15.50 12.45 -16.51
N TYR A 244 -14.75 11.44 -16.97
CA TYR A 244 -14.97 10.00 -16.79
C TYR A 244 -16.25 9.45 -17.45
N VAL A 245 -16.86 10.20 -18.38
CA VAL A 245 -18.10 9.83 -19.07
C VAL A 245 -17.94 9.99 -20.59
N VAL A 246 -17.71 8.88 -21.30
CA VAL A 246 -17.69 8.89 -22.77
C VAL A 246 -19.08 9.24 -23.31
N ASN A 247 -19.22 10.44 -23.89
CA ASN A 247 -20.46 10.94 -24.47
C ASN A 247 -20.20 11.90 -25.65
N SER A 248 -21.25 12.50 -26.21
CA SER A 248 -21.08 13.37 -27.39
C SER A 248 -20.21 14.61 -27.14
N GLN A 249 -20.11 15.06 -25.88
CA GLN A 249 -19.25 16.16 -25.50
C GLN A 249 -17.79 15.86 -25.82
N ASP A 250 -17.31 14.64 -25.56
CA ASP A 250 -15.95 14.23 -25.89
C ASP A 250 -15.64 14.34 -27.38
N ILE A 251 -16.60 13.98 -28.24
CA ILE A 251 -16.42 14.11 -29.70
C ILE A 251 -16.23 15.57 -30.08
N PHE A 252 -17.05 16.46 -29.51
CA PHE A 252 -16.97 17.88 -29.83
C PHE A 252 -15.69 18.51 -29.28
N ASP A 253 -15.29 18.14 -28.07
CA ASP A 253 -14.03 18.60 -27.46
C ASP A 253 -12.83 18.06 -28.26
N PHE A 254 -12.88 16.80 -28.72
CA PHE A 254 -11.89 16.23 -29.63
C PHE A 254 -11.81 17.00 -30.94
N PHE A 255 -12.94 17.31 -31.59
CA PHE A 255 -12.93 18.08 -32.84
C PHE A 255 -12.37 19.49 -32.65
N GLN A 256 -12.67 20.13 -31.53
CA GLN A 256 -12.09 21.42 -31.20
C GLN A 256 -10.56 21.32 -31.11
N SER A 257 -10.05 20.35 -30.34
CA SER A 257 -8.61 20.07 -30.23
C SER A 257 -7.98 19.70 -31.58
N PHE A 258 -8.67 18.91 -32.40
CA PHE A 258 -8.19 18.45 -33.70
C PHE A 258 -8.00 19.61 -34.67
N PHE A 259 -8.99 20.50 -34.78
CA PHE A 259 -8.89 21.66 -35.66
C PHE A 259 -7.96 22.75 -35.12
N SER A 260 -7.60 22.73 -33.84
CA SER A 260 -6.51 23.57 -33.29
C SER A 260 -5.12 22.95 -33.41
N GLY A 261 -5.00 21.70 -33.89
CA GLY A 261 -3.73 20.98 -33.99
C GLY A 261 -3.19 20.46 -32.66
N ASP A 262 -4.07 20.17 -31.70
CA ASP A 262 -3.76 19.69 -30.34
C ASP A 262 -4.52 18.40 -30.01
N ALA A 263 -4.60 17.49 -30.98
CA ALA A 263 -5.27 16.20 -30.83
C ALA A 263 -4.38 15.04 -31.28
N ASP A 264 -3.25 14.88 -30.60
CA ASP A 264 -2.34 13.74 -30.74
C ASP A 264 -2.83 12.56 -29.87
N VAL A 265 -3.50 11.61 -30.52
CA VAL A 265 -4.12 10.43 -29.89
C VAL A 265 -3.14 9.28 -29.83
N ASP A 266 -2.28 9.13 -30.85
CA ASP A 266 -1.32 8.03 -30.94
C ASP A 266 0.07 8.35 -30.36
N GLY A 267 0.31 9.61 -29.99
CA GLY A 267 1.50 10.08 -29.30
C GLY A 267 2.69 10.34 -30.23
N ASP A 268 2.46 10.52 -31.54
CA ASP A 268 3.53 10.72 -32.54
C ASP A 268 4.04 12.17 -32.64
N GLY A 269 3.40 13.10 -31.93
CA GLY A 269 3.73 14.53 -31.91
C GLY A 269 3.09 15.34 -33.03
N LEU A 270 2.19 14.75 -33.83
CA LEU A 270 1.44 15.40 -34.89
C LEU A 270 -0.06 15.25 -34.63
N THR A 271 -0.86 16.17 -35.17
CA THR A 271 -2.32 16.02 -35.25
C THR A 271 -2.71 15.85 -36.71
N ASN A 272 -3.12 14.64 -37.08
CA ASN A 272 -3.36 14.27 -38.46
C ASN A 272 -4.51 13.24 -38.60
N SER A 273 -4.78 12.76 -39.81
CA SER A 273 -5.90 11.84 -40.04
C SER A 273 -5.83 10.53 -39.23
N ASN A 274 -4.64 10.09 -38.83
CA ASN A 274 -4.46 8.91 -37.98
C ASN A 274 -5.12 9.12 -36.61
N ASP A 275 -4.93 10.28 -35.98
CA ASP A 275 -5.56 10.63 -34.69
C ASP A 275 -7.08 10.65 -34.79
N TYR A 276 -7.60 11.26 -35.86
CA TYR A 276 -9.03 11.28 -36.14
C TYR A 276 -9.61 9.86 -36.19
N PHE A 277 -9.00 8.96 -36.96
CA PHE A 277 -9.52 7.60 -37.06
C PHE A 277 -9.27 6.79 -35.78
N ALA A 278 -8.16 6.99 -35.09
CA ALA A 278 -7.87 6.36 -33.80
C ALA A 278 -8.93 6.74 -32.75
N TYR A 279 -9.22 8.03 -32.61
CA TYR A 279 -10.24 8.54 -31.70
C TYR A 279 -11.63 8.01 -32.07
N ILE A 280 -12.06 8.12 -33.32
CA ILE A 280 -13.40 7.67 -33.75
C ILE A 280 -13.58 6.16 -33.54
N ILE A 281 -12.56 5.34 -33.84
CA ILE A 281 -12.60 3.91 -33.56
C ILE A 281 -12.75 3.65 -32.07
N GLY A 282 -11.96 4.35 -31.24
CA GLY A 282 -12.02 4.25 -29.79
C GLY A 282 -13.37 4.67 -29.21
N PHE A 283 -13.92 5.77 -29.70
CA PHE A 283 -15.22 6.31 -29.31
C PHE A 283 -16.37 5.35 -29.66
N VAL A 284 -16.42 4.84 -30.90
CA VAL A 284 -17.54 4.03 -31.39
C VAL A 284 -17.51 2.61 -30.84
N ARG A 285 -16.32 2.01 -30.72
CA ARG A 285 -16.19 0.60 -30.29
C ARG A 285 -16.11 0.46 -28.77
N GLY A 286 -15.80 1.55 -28.07
CA GLY A 286 -15.22 1.49 -26.73
C GLY A 286 -13.85 0.82 -26.74
N CYS A 287 -13.17 0.81 -25.61
CA CYS A 287 -11.99 -0.05 -25.49
C CYS A 287 -12.41 -1.51 -25.39
N ARG A 288 -11.81 -2.37 -26.22
CA ARG A 288 -11.83 -3.82 -26.08
C ARG A 288 -10.42 -4.35 -26.15
#